data_AF-H0YRE2-F1
#
_entry.id   AF-H0YRE2-F1
#
_cell.length_a   1.000
_cell.length_b   1.000
_cell.length_c   1.000
_cell.angle_alpha   90.00
_cell.angle_beta   90.00
_cell.angle_gamma   90.00
#
_symmetry.space_group_name_H-M   'P 1'
#
loop_
_entity.id
_entity.type
_entity.pdbx_description
1 polymer ?
#
loop_
_entity_poly.entity_id
_entity_poly.type
_entity_poly.pdbx_seq_one_letter_code
_entity_poly.pdbx_strand_id
1 'polypeptide(L)'
;MSSPQRPPLAHVFKGTFVHSSASAPLEILHGHLLGVDDNGTIVFVEQTDQLEQLAKTWGFKTSDIRQLSKHEFLMPGLVDTHIHAPQYSFTGTRVDLPLLQWLTAYTFPTEAKYQDSGFAEEVYTRVVRRTLKNGTTTACYFATIHTDSALLLAEIIDKFGQRGFVGKVCMDVNDSVPQYRETTADSVQETERFVRELLEKKYPRVQPIVTPRFGPSCSEDLLNALGDLALTHDLHVQSHISETEEEIKVVENMFPAYQNYTELYDKNKLLNSKDVIQFCSLPEDFFCGVTLGPASFSSYGEEALQKLNSKHQPCLQTVMAHGCHLSEEELKLFSLRGAAISHCPNSNFSMRSGVLNVQKVLKHNVKLGLGTDVAGGYSASMLDAIRKTMVASNSLQINKVNETGLTIEEAFRLATLGGSQALGLDNVIGNFEVGKEFDALLINTKASDSPFDLFSADEFEDTLQKFLYLGDDRNISEVYVAGKQVVPFSSSV
;
A
#
# COMPACT_ATOMS: atom_id res chain seq x y z
N MET A 1 4.58 44.87 2.73
CA MET A 1 3.82 43.60 2.78
C MET A 1 4.74 42.59 3.41
N SER A 2 4.43 42.09 4.61
CA SER A 2 5.19 40.98 5.20
C SER A 2 5.09 39.79 4.26
N SER A 3 6.24 39.24 3.85
CA SER A 3 6.29 37.95 3.16
C SER A 3 5.46 36.93 3.97
N PRO A 4 4.64 36.08 3.33
CA PRO A 4 3.93 35.03 4.05
C PRO A 4 4.93 34.26 4.91
N GLN A 5 4.65 34.20 6.21
CA GLN A 5 5.53 33.61 7.19
C GLN A 5 5.55 32.10 6.93
N ARG A 6 6.70 31.57 6.48
CA ARG A 6 6.86 30.13 6.20
C ARG A 6 6.71 29.36 7.51
N PRO A 7 6.15 28.14 7.49
CA PRO A 7 6.12 27.28 8.67
C PRO A 7 7.56 27.03 9.18
N PRO A 8 7.78 26.94 10.49
CA PRO A 8 9.08 26.55 11.03
C PRO A 8 9.46 25.13 10.57
N LEU A 9 10.76 24.83 10.59
CA LEU A 9 11.27 23.49 10.29
C LEU A 9 11.24 22.62 11.55
N ALA A 10 10.66 21.44 11.43
CA ALA A 10 10.76 20.38 12.43
C ALA A 10 12.10 19.64 12.34
N HIS A 11 12.58 19.38 11.12
CA HIS A 11 13.81 18.64 10.87
C HIS A 11 14.62 19.24 9.73
N VAL A 12 15.95 19.16 9.86
CA VAL A 12 16.89 19.36 8.75
C VAL A 12 17.90 18.22 8.77
N PHE A 13 17.88 17.37 7.75
CA PHE A 13 18.83 16.27 7.60
C PHE A 13 19.92 16.64 6.59
N LYS A 14 21.14 16.18 6.85
CA LYS A 14 22.25 16.21 5.88
C LYS A 14 22.85 14.82 5.74
N GLY A 15 22.88 14.27 4.54
CA GLY A 15 23.40 12.91 4.33
C GLY A 15 23.13 12.35 2.95
N THR A 16 23.00 11.02 2.89
CA THR A 16 22.58 10.29 1.69
C THR A 16 21.10 9.97 1.77
N PHE A 17 20.37 10.25 0.68
CA PHE A 17 18.94 9.90 0.55
C PHE A 17 18.75 8.99 -0.66
N VAL A 18 17.96 7.94 -0.50
CA VAL A 18 17.72 6.90 -1.51
C VAL A 18 16.23 6.81 -1.77
N HIS A 19 15.78 7.01 -3.01
CA HIS A 19 14.36 6.86 -3.35
C HIS A 19 14.15 6.41 -4.80
N SER A 20 12.91 6.30 -5.23
CA SER A 20 12.54 6.11 -6.64
C SER A 20 11.88 7.38 -7.18
N SER A 21 11.98 7.60 -8.49
CA SER A 21 11.31 8.68 -9.20
C SER A 21 10.50 8.14 -10.38
N ALA A 22 9.78 9.03 -11.07
CA ALA A 22 9.11 8.66 -12.32
C ALA A 22 10.10 8.23 -13.42
N SER A 23 11.33 8.78 -13.40
CA SER A 23 12.37 8.53 -14.41
C SER A 23 13.33 7.39 -14.08
N ALA A 24 13.46 7.02 -12.80
CA ALA A 24 14.42 6.01 -12.38
C ALA A 24 13.88 5.10 -11.26
N PRO A 25 14.13 3.78 -11.33
CA PRO A 25 13.73 2.86 -10.27
C PRO A 25 14.49 3.11 -8.95
N LEU A 26 15.69 3.70 -9.02
CA LEU A 26 16.49 4.09 -7.87
C LEU A 26 17.30 5.36 -8.21
N GLU A 27 17.24 6.35 -7.32
CA GLU A 27 18.14 7.52 -7.31
C GLU A 27 18.81 7.63 -5.94
N ILE A 28 20.10 7.95 -5.96
CA ILE A 28 20.93 8.07 -4.77
C ILE A 28 21.47 9.50 -4.71
N LEU A 29 20.97 10.26 -3.73
CA LEU A 29 21.29 11.66 -3.52
C LEU A 29 22.35 11.78 -2.44
N HIS A 30 23.62 11.75 -2.83
CA HIS A 30 24.75 11.91 -1.90
C HIS A 30 24.95 13.37 -1.49
N GLY A 31 25.25 13.60 -0.20
CA GLY A 31 25.63 14.93 0.27
C GLY A 31 24.55 16.00 0.06
N HIS A 32 23.29 15.63 0.29
CA HIS A 32 22.14 16.51 0.17
C HIS A 32 21.63 16.98 1.54
N LEU A 33 20.82 18.03 1.52
CA LEU A 33 20.03 18.58 2.61
C LEU A 33 18.55 18.31 2.34
N LEU A 34 17.84 17.83 3.36
CA LEU A 34 16.39 17.64 3.31
C LEU A 34 15.75 18.37 4.50
N GLY A 35 14.80 19.26 4.21
CA GLY A 35 14.05 20.00 5.22
C GLY A 35 12.62 19.51 5.33
N VAL A 36 12.15 19.34 6.57
CA VAL A 36 10.76 18.99 6.89
C VAL A 36 10.18 20.08 7.77
N ASP A 37 9.01 20.61 7.41
CA ASP A 37 8.32 21.62 8.21
C ASP A 37 7.52 21.02 9.38
N ASP A 38 6.97 21.87 10.25
CA ASP A 38 6.16 21.46 11.41
C ASP A 38 4.86 20.73 11.05
N ASN A 39 4.41 20.81 9.79
CA ASN A 39 3.27 20.07 9.29
C ASN A 39 3.67 18.66 8.80
N GLY A 40 4.97 18.38 8.76
CA GLY A 40 5.53 17.11 8.30
C GLY A 40 5.75 17.03 6.80
N THR A 41 5.76 18.18 6.11
CA THR A 41 5.94 18.28 4.67
C THR A 41 7.41 18.50 4.32
N ILE A 42 7.89 17.82 3.29
CA ILE A 42 9.21 18.03 2.69
C ILE A 42 9.20 19.37 1.95
N VAL A 43 10.04 20.32 2.38
CA VAL A 43 10.03 21.69 1.85
C VAL A 43 11.24 22.04 1.00
N PHE A 44 12.31 21.24 1.07
CA PHE A 44 13.44 21.30 0.14
C PHE A 44 14.21 19.98 0.17
N VAL A 45 14.79 19.60 -0.98
CA VAL A 45 15.80 18.54 -1.13
C VAL A 45 16.86 19.04 -2.10
N GLU A 46 18.04 19.39 -1.60
CA GLU A 46 19.04 20.15 -2.37
C GLU A 46 20.46 19.73 -2.04
N GLN A 47 21.42 20.03 -2.92
CA GLN A 47 22.83 19.78 -2.63
C GLN A 47 23.37 20.65 -1.48
N THR A 48 24.40 20.16 -0.80
CA THR A 48 24.97 20.84 0.37
C THR A 48 25.68 22.17 0.07
N ASP A 49 25.95 22.49 -1.19
CA ASP A 49 26.44 23.80 -1.60
C ASP A 49 25.38 24.91 -1.45
N GLN A 50 24.08 24.54 -1.41
CA GLN A 50 22.97 25.45 -1.17
C GLN A 50 22.75 25.79 0.32
N LEU A 51 23.58 25.25 1.24
CA LEU A 51 23.36 25.34 2.68
C LEU A 51 23.17 26.77 3.20
N GLU A 52 24.04 27.71 2.80
CA GLU A 52 23.95 29.10 3.27
C GLU A 52 22.66 29.78 2.79
N GLN A 53 22.28 29.52 1.54
CA GLN A 53 21.06 30.05 0.94
C GLN A 53 19.82 29.46 1.60
N LEU A 54 19.79 28.16 1.85
CA LEU A 54 18.70 27.48 2.54
C LEU A 54 18.56 27.93 3.99
N ALA A 55 19.67 28.05 4.73
CA ALA A 55 19.70 28.55 6.11
C ALA A 55 19.11 29.97 6.20
N LYS A 56 19.46 30.85 5.25
CA LYS A 56 18.88 32.20 5.17
C LYS A 56 17.41 32.19 4.77
N THR A 57 17.02 31.29 3.87
CA THR A 57 15.67 31.19 3.30
C THR A 57 14.68 30.63 4.31
N TRP A 58 15.08 29.63 5.08
CA TRP A 58 14.23 28.88 6.01
C TRP A 58 14.51 29.16 7.49
N GLY A 59 15.55 29.95 7.79
CA GLY A 59 15.79 30.47 9.13
C GLY A 59 16.37 29.47 10.14
N PHE A 60 17.08 28.44 9.68
CA PHE A 60 17.75 27.46 10.55
C PHE A 60 19.26 27.73 10.68
N LYS A 61 19.86 27.20 11.75
CA LYS A 61 21.30 27.26 12.04
C LYS A 61 21.96 25.93 11.71
N THR A 62 23.28 25.93 11.57
CA THR A 62 24.05 24.70 11.37
C THR A 62 23.92 23.70 12.52
N SER A 63 23.66 24.16 13.75
CA SER A 63 23.37 23.32 14.92
C SER A 63 22.06 22.54 14.82
N ASP A 64 21.14 23.00 13.97
CA ASP A 64 19.81 22.40 13.79
C ASP A 64 19.87 21.26 12.76
N ILE A 65 20.98 21.14 12.03
CA ILE A 65 21.19 20.11 11.02
C ILE A 65 21.59 18.81 11.70
N ARG A 66 20.77 17.78 11.51
CA ARG A 66 21.12 16.40 11.82
C ARG A 66 21.98 15.81 10.71
N GLN A 67 23.27 15.69 10.98
CA GLN A 67 24.23 15.03 10.10
C GLN A 67 24.10 13.51 10.22
N LEU A 68 23.75 12.83 9.13
CA LEU A 68 23.81 11.38 9.03
C LEU A 68 25.26 10.91 8.92
N SER A 69 25.58 9.78 9.53
CA SER A 69 26.89 9.14 9.40
C SER A 69 27.07 8.52 8.01
N LYS A 70 28.31 8.15 7.67
CA LYS A 70 28.61 7.45 6.40
C LYS A 70 28.01 6.04 6.28
N HIS A 71 27.43 5.52 7.37
CA HIS A 71 26.77 4.21 7.43
C HIS A 71 25.25 4.36 7.55
N GLU A 72 24.75 5.59 7.43
CA GLU A 72 23.34 5.90 7.51
C GLU A 72 22.86 6.52 6.20
N PHE A 73 21.62 6.21 5.84
CA PHE A 73 20.89 6.88 4.77
C PHE A 73 19.40 6.92 5.09
N LEU A 74 18.68 7.88 4.50
CA LEU A 74 17.23 7.87 4.52
C LEU A 74 16.69 7.20 3.25
N MET A 75 15.59 6.47 3.40
CA MET A 75 14.76 6.01 2.29
C MET A 75 13.27 6.24 2.61
N PRO A 76 12.37 6.30 1.61
CA PRO A 76 10.95 6.39 1.87
C PRO A 76 10.46 5.22 2.73
N GLY A 77 9.42 5.49 3.52
CA GLY A 77 8.68 4.45 4.21
C GLY A 77 8.12 3.41 3.24
N LEU A 78 8.09 2.15 3.67
CA LEU A 78 7.57 1.05 2.86
C LEU A 78 6.04 1.06 2.89
N VAL A 79 5.43 0.75 1.75
CA VAL A 79 3.97 0.77 1.55
C VAL A 79 3.47 -0.66 1.35
N ASP A 80 2.84 -1.21 2.38
CA ASP A 80 2.20 -2.53 2.32
C ASP A 80 0.77 -2.40 1.79
N THR A 81 0.58 -2.78 0.52
CA THR A 81 -0.70 -2.60 -0.17
C THR A 81 -1.72 -3.70 0.14
N HIS A 82 -1.36 -4.73 0.90
CA HIS A 82 -2.28 -5.79 1.29
C HIS A 82 -1.76 -6.62 2.47
N ILE A 83 -2.51 -6.58 3.59
CA ILE A 83 -2.20 -7.36 4.79
C ILE A 83 -3.47 -7.66 5.60
N HIS A 84 -3.63 -8.89 6.10
CA HIS A 84 -4.71 -9.20 7.05
C HIS A 84 -4.20 -9.08 8.49
N ALA A 85 -4.54 -7.96 9.12
CA ALA A 85 -4.25 -7.73 10.53
C ALA A 85 -4.71 -8.88 11.46
N PRO A 86 -5.93 -9.47 11.30
CA PRO A 86 -6.40 -10.47 12.25
C PRO A 86 -5.67 -11.81 12.16
N GLN A 87 -4.96 -12.04 11.06
CA GLN A 87 -4.26 -13.30 10.82
C GLN A 87 -2.85 -13.31 11.42
N TYR A 88 -2.35 -12.15 11.89
CA TYR A 88 -1.02 -12.04 12.49
C TYR A 88 -0.80 -12.99 13.68
N SER A 89 -1.86 -13.34 14.42
CA SER A 89 -1.77 -14.25 15.58
C SER A 89 -1.26 -15.66 15.25
N PHE A 90 -1.35 -16.10 13.99
CA PHE A 90 -0.87 -17.41 13.55
C PHE A 90 0.13 -17.34 12.39
N THR A 91 0.64 -16.14 12.08
CA THR A 91 1.67 -15.96 11.05
C THR A 91 2.88 -16.86 11.31
N GLY A 92 3.44 -17.44 10.25
CA GLY A 92 4.54 -18.40 10.34
C GLY A 92 4.13 -19.83 10.73
N THR A 93 2.84 -20.13 10.82
CA THR A 93 2.33 -21.48 11.07
C THR A 93 1.32 -21.90 10.01
N ARG A 94 1.12 -23.21 9.82
CA ARG A 94 -0.05 -23.78 9.12
C ARG A 94 -0.19 -23.38 7.63
N VAL A 95 0.92 -23.20 6.91
CA VAL A 95 0.96 -22.83 5.48
C VAL A 95 1.12 -24.04 4.55
N ASP A 96 0.64 -25.20 4.98
CA ASP A 96 0.86 -26.50 4.33
C ASP A 96 -0.36 -27.02 3.54
N LEU A 97 -1.48 -26.29 3.59
CA LEU A 97 -2.74 -26.62 2.92
C LEU A 97 -3.01 -25.72 1.70
N PRO A 98 -3.72 -26.22 0.68
CA PRO A 98 -4.26 -25.36 -0.40
C PRO A 98 -5.18 -24.26 0.15
N LEU A 99 -5.24 -23.11 -0.54
CA LEU A 99 -5.94 -21.89 -0.11
C LEU A 99 -7.34 -22.13 0.49
N LEU A 100 -8.25 -22.76 -0.25
CA LEU A 100 -9.64 -22.93 0.20
C LEU A 100 -9.75 -23.84 1.44
N GLN A 101 -8.88 -24.83 1.56
CA GLN A 101 -8.80 -25.70 2.74
C GLN A 101 -8.21 -24.96 3.94
N TRP A 102 -7.16 -24.17 3.69
CA TRP A 102 -6.51 -23.32 4.68
C TRP A 102 -7.46 -22.29 5.28
N LEU A 103 -8.27 -21.63 4.45
CA LEU A 103 -9.29 -20.67 4.88
C LEU A 103 -10.25 -21.31 5.89
N THR A 104 -10.74 -22.50 5.57
CA THR A 104 -11.69 -23.25 6.40
C THR A 104 -11.04 -23.78 7.68
N ALA A 105 -9.82 -24.32 7.58
CA ALA A 105 -9.14 -24.97 8.70
C ALA A 105 -8.60 -23.98 9.73
N TYR A 106 -8.14 -22.80 9.30
CA TYR A 106 -7.35 -21.91 10.15
C TYR A 106 -7.86 -20.47 10.17
N THR A 107 -8.14 -19.90 9.00
CA THR A 107 -8.40 -18.46 8.86
C THR A 107 -9.74 -18.06 9.44
N PHE A 108 -10.85 -18.62 8.93
CA PHE A 108 -12.19 -18.28 9.43
C PHE A 108 -12.38 -18.59 10.92
N PRO A 109 -11.93 -19.75 11.46
CA PRO A 109 -12.02 -19.99 12.90
C PRO A 109 -11.19 -19.02 13.76
N THR A 110 -10.10 -18.46 13.21
CA THR A 110 -9.28 -17.49 13.93
C THR A 110 -9.89 -16.09 13.86
N GLU A 111 -10.35 -15.66 12.69
CA GLU A 111 -10.99 -14.35 12.53
C GLU A 111 -12.33 -14.27 13.30
N ALA A 112 -13.06 -15.38 13.47
CA ALA A 112 -14.26 -15.44 14.30
C ALA A 112 -14.01 -15.04 15.78
N LYS A 113 -12.77 -15.19 16.28
CA LYS A 113 -12.41 -14.82 17.65
C LYS A 113 -12.36 -13.30 17.87
N TYR A 114 -12.35 -12.50 16.82
CA TYR A 114 -12.31 -11.04 16.92
C TYR A 114 -13.64 -10.42 17.33
N GLN A 115 -14.67 -11.23 17.62
CA GLN A 115 -15.81 -10.79 18.41
C GLN A 115 -15.39 -10.39 19.84
N ASP A 116 -14.28 -10.96 20.35
CA ASP A 116 -13.65 -10.56 21.61
C ASP A 116 -12.71 -9.37 21.38
N SER A 117 -13.08 -8.21 21.91
CA SER A 117 -12.30 -6.98 21.79
C SER A 117 -10.93 -7.06 22.47
N GLY A 118 -10.77 -7.86 23.53
CA GLY A 118 -9.49 -8.04 24.20
C GLY A 118 -8.48 -8.79 23.33
N PHE A 119 -8.95 -9.84 22.65
CA PHE A 119 -8.13 -10.56 21.67
C PHE A 119 -7.80 -9.68 20.45
N ALA A 120 -8.78 -8.90 19.97
CA ALA A 120 -8.57 -7.96 18.88
C ALA A 120 -7.51 -6.89 19.22
N GLU A 121 -7.62 -6.25 20.39
CA GLU A 121 -6.66 -5.24 20.86
C GLU A 121 -5.24 -5.81 20.93
N GLU A 122 -5.10 -7.01 21.50
CA GLU A 122 -3.82 -7.68 21.64
C GLU A 122 -3.14 -7.92 20.28
N VAL A 123 -3.86 -8.51 19.32
CA VAL A 123 -3.26 -8.86 18.03
C VAL A 123 -3.02 -7.61 17.17
N TYR A 124 -3.99 -6.70 17.11
CA TYR A 124 -3.87 -5.46 16.33
C TYR A 124 -2.75 -4.56 16.85
N THR A 125 -2.60 -4.44 18.17
CA THR A 125 -1.46 -3.71 18.75
C THR A 125 -0.12 -4.32 18.33
N ARG A 126 0.00 -5.65 18.31
CA ARG A 126 1.26 -6.30 17.93
C ARG A 126 1.58 -6.18 16.46
N VAL A 127 0.60 -6.34 15.56
CA VAL A 127 0.86 -6.25 14.11
C VAL A 127 1.26 -4.83 13.72
N VAL A 128 0.54 -3.80 14.20
CA VAL A 128 0.85 -2.38 13.89
C VAL A 128 2.25 -2.02 14.40
N ARG A 129 2.60 -2.41 15.63
CA ARG A 129 3.95 -2.20 16.16
C ARG A 129 5.01 -2.96 15.37
N ARG A 130 4.73 -4.19 14.95
CA ARG A 130 5.70 -5.01 14.19
C ARG A 130 5.95 -4.42 12.81
N THR A 131 4.90 -4.05 12.07
CA THR A 131 5.01 -3.51 10.72
C THR A 131 5.71 -2.15 10.73
N LEU A 132 5.35 -1.24 11.66
CA LEU A 132 6.06 0.03 11.85
C LEU A 132 7.55 -0.18 12.12
N LYS A 133 7.91 -1.08 13.03
CA LYS A 133 9.33 -1.35 13.35
C LYS A 133 10.10 -1.96 12.16
N ASN A 134 9.40 -2.63 11.24
CA ASN A 134 9.94 -3.15 9.99
C ASN A 134 9.90 -2.11 8.85
N GLY A 135 9.55 -0.86 9.14
CA GLY A 135 9.58 0.24 8.19
C GLY A 135 8.34 0.42 7.32
N THR A 136 7.26 -0.32 7.60
CA THR A 136 5.97 -0.10 6.92
C THR A 136 5.30 1.14 7.51
N THR A 137 5.39 2.27 6.82
CA THR A 137 4.76 3.54 7.23
C THR A 137 3.30 3.63 6.80
N THR A 138 2.94 2.95 5.71
CA THR A 138 1.59 2.87 5.17
C THR A 138 1.17 1.43 4.97
N ALA A 139 0.00 1.04 5.47
CA ALA A 139 -0.54 -0.30 5.28
C ALA A 139 -2.04 -0.31 4.91
N CYS A 140 -2.43 -1.21 4.00
CA CYS A 140 -3.81 -1.44 3.61
C CYS A 140 -4.33 -2.72 4.27
N TYR A 141 -5.08 -2.56 5.36
CA TYR A 141 -5.47 -3.65 6.24
C TYR A 141 -6.84 -4.23 5.88
N PHE A 142 -6.89 -5.56 5.79
CA PHE A 142 -8.11 -6.33 6.02
C PHE A 142 -8.27 -6.54 7.54
N ALA A 143 -9.42 -6.16 8.09
CA ALA A 143 -9.83 -6.48 9.44
C ALA A 143 -10.68 -7.78 9.44
N THR A 144 -11.74 -7.85 10.25
CA THR A 144 -12.71 -8.96 10.22
C THR A 144 -14.10 -8.44 9.86
N ILE A 145 -15.12 -9.31 9.86
CA ILE A 145 -16.52 -8.90 9.69
C ILE A 145 -17.05 -8.07 10.89
N HIS A 146 -16.36 -8.08 12.03
CA HIS A 146 -16.80 -7.37 13.23
C HIS A 146 -16.43 -5.89 13.17
N THR A 147 -17.42 -5.04 12.97
CA THR A 147 -17.25 -3.58 12.84
C THR A 147 -16.51 -2.93 14.01
N ASP A 148 -16.88 -3.24 15.26
CA ASP A 148 -16.28 -2.61 16.44
C ASP A 148 -14.78 -2.95 16.56
N SER A 149 -14.41 -4.19 16.22
CA SER A 149 -13.00 -4.60 16.17
C SER A 149 -12.26 -3.96 15.00
N ALA A 150 -12.90 -3.75 13.85
CA ALA A 150 -12.32 -2.98 12.75
C ALA A 150 -12.09 -1.50 13.14
N LEU A 151 -13.02 -0.87 13.88
CA LEU A 151 -12.85 0.48 14.41
C LEU A 151 -11.72 0.55 15.46
N LEU A 152 -11.56 -0.48 16.29
CA LEU A 152 -10.45 -0.60 17.22
C LEU A 152 -9.10 -0.69 16.50
N LEU A 153 -9.01 -1.42 15.39
CA LEU A 153 -7.79 -1.43 14.57
C LEU A 153 -7.45 -0.02 14.07
N ALA A 154 -8.44 0.74 13.60
CA ALA A 154 -8.24 2.12 13.16
C ALA A 154 -7.74 3.04 14.29
N GLU A 155 -8.29 2.90 15.50
CA GLU A 155 -7.81 3.63 16.69
C GLU A 155 -6.35 3.27 17.04
N ILE A 156 -5.99 1.99 16.98
CA ILE A 156 -4.63 1.52 17.24
C ILE A 156 -3.65 2.08 16.20
N ILE A 157 -4.02 2.08 14.92
CA ILE A 157 -3.21 2.65 13.83
C ILE A 157 -2.96 4.15 14.08
N ASP A 158 -4.00 4.91 14.41
CA ASP A 158 -3.86 6.35 14.72
C ASP A 158 -3.00 6.58 15.97
N LYS A 159 -3.23 5.79 17.03
CA LYS A 159 -2.45 5.83 18.28
C LYS A 159 -0.96 5.64 18.04
N PHE A 160 -0.57 4.68 17.20
CA PHE A 160 0.84 4.44 16.86
C PHE A 160 1.35 5.33 15.72
N GLY A 161 0.50 6.18 15.13
CA GLY A 161 0.85 7.15 14.13
C GLY A 161 1.10 6.59 12.72
N GLN A 162 0.78 5.32 12.47
CA GLN A 162 0.90 4.71 11.15
C GLN A 162 -0.14 5.32 10.19
N ARG A 163 0.17 5.42 8.89
CA ARG A 163 -0.83 5.71 7.85
C ARG A 163 -1.50 4.42 7.45
N GLY A 164 -2.82 4.41 7.23
CA GLY A 164 -3.44 3.19 6.74
C GLY A 164 -4.86 3.30 6.26
N PHE A 165 -5.24 2.28 5.51
CA PHE A 165 -6.62 1.99 5.18
C PHE A 165 -7.09 0.82 6.04
N VAL A 166 -8.30 0.92 6.60
CA VAL A 166 -8.90 -0.16 7.38
C VAL A 166 -10.19 -0.61 6.73
N GLY A 167 -10.24 -1.90 6.43
CA GLY A 167 -11.39 -2.54 5.80
C GLY A 167 -12.11 -3.48 6.74
N LYS A 168 -13.33 -3.13 7.16
CA LYS A 168 -14.28 -4.11 7.69
C LYS A 168 -14.62 -5.08 6.55
N VAL A 169 -14.34 -6.35 6.77
CA VAL A 169 -14.54 -7.39 5.75
C VAL A 169 -16.03 -7.66 5.57
N CYS A 170 -16.47 -7.85 4.33
CA CYS A 170 -17.84 -8.21 3.98
C CYS A 170 -17.86 -9.63 3.40
N MET A 171 -18.76 -10.48 3.92
CA MET A 171 -18.95 -11.85 3.47
C MET A 171 -20.33 -12.37 3.92
N ASP A 172 -21.23 -12.60 2.97
CA ASP A 172 -22.55 -13.20 3.20
C ASP A 172 -22.67 -14.66 2.69
N VAL A 173 -21.64 -15.16 2.02
CA VAL A 173 -21.52 -16.56 1.58
C VAL A 173 -20.32 -17.21 2.27
N ASN A 174 -20.58 -18.23 3.10
CA ASN A 174 -19.54 -19.05 3.73
C ASN A 174 -20.11 -20.39 4.20
N ASP A 175 -20.36 -21.31 3.29
CA ASP A 175 -21.00 -22.58 3.63
C ASP A 175 -20.06 -23.53 4.40
N SER A 176 -18.74 -23.33 4.32
CA SER A 176 -17.78 -24.16 5.06
C SER A 176 -17.69 -23.79 6.54
N VAL A 177 -17.93 -22.52 6.89
CA VAL A 177 -17.95 -22.01 8.27
C VAL A 177 -19.15 -21.08 8.47
N PRO A 178 -20.40 -21.61 8.54
CA PRO A 178 -21.63 -20.80 8.51
C PRO A 178 -21.81 -19.82 9.66
N GLN A 179 -21.09 -20.01 10.78
CA GLN A 179 -21.08 -19.09 11.92
C GLN A 179 -20.22 -17.84 11.69
N TYR A 180 -19.37 -17.83 10.66
CA TYR A 180 -18.50 -16.71 10.31
C TYR A 180 -18.89 -16.17 8.93
N ARG A 181 -20.08 -15.57 8.87
CA ARG A 181 -20.62 -14.78 7.76
C ARG A 181 -21.71 -13.86 8.29
N GLU A 182 -22.11 -12.91 7.47
CA GLU A 182 -23.21 -11.99 7.74
C GLU A 182 -24.42 -12.33 6.85
N THR A 183 -25.57 -11.70 7.09
CA THR A 183 -26.58 -11.60 6.02
C THR A 183 -26.20 -10.46 5.08
N THR A 184 -26.69 -10.46 3.84
CA THR A 184 -26.46 -9.35 2.89
C THR A 184 -26.88 -8.00 3.48
N ALA A 185 -28.06 -7.96 4.12
CA ALA A 185 -28.59 -6.74 4.74
C ALA A 185 -27.72 -6.25 5.90
N ASP A 186 -27.30 -7.16 6.80
CA ASP A 186 -26.43 -6.81 7.92
C ASP A 186 -25.06 -6.35 7.42
N SER A 187 -24.47 -7.03 6.43
CA SER A 187 -23.17 -6.68 5.87
C SER A 187 -23.17 -5.26 5.28
N VAL A 188 -24.25 -4.86 4.59
CA VAL A 188 -24.40 -3.49 4.07
C VAL A 188 -24.54 -2.48 5.22
N GLN A 189 -25.46 -2.71 6.15
CA GLN A 189 -25.72 -1.81 7.28
C GLN A 189 -24.48 -1.63 8.18
N GLU A 190 -23.77 -2.71 8.47
CA GLU A 190 -22.55 -2.66 9.29
C GLU A 190 -21.38 -2.01 8.55
N THR A 191 -21.31 -2.11 7.23
CA THR A 191 -20.29 -1.39 6.44
C THR A 191 -20.59 0.12 6.40
N GLU A 192 -21.86 0.51 6.21
CA GLU A 192 -22.28 1.90 6.34
C GLU A 192 -21.97 2.47 7.73
N ARG A 193 -22.24 1.69 8.78
CA ARG A 193 -21.91 2.05 10.16
C ARG A 193 -20.40 2.22 10.35
N PHE A 194 -19.61 1.25 9.92
CA PHE A 194 -18.14 1.28 9.98
C PHE A 194 -17.58 2.56 9.32
N VAL A 195 -17.98 2.83 8.08
CA VAL A 195 -17.54 4.01 7.31
C VAL A 195 -17.91 5.29 8.05
N ARG A 196 -19.17 5.43 8.48
CA ARG A 196 -19.65 6.62 9.18
C ARG A 196 -18.87 6.87 10.46
N GLU A 197 -18.78 5.87 11.33
CA GLU A 197 -18.14 6.01 12.64
C GLU A 197 -16.64 6.30 12.50
N LEU A 198 -15.95 5.66 11.53
CA LEU A 198 -14.53 5.91 11.31
C LEU A 198 -14.27 7.33 10.77
N LEU A 199 -15.08 7.82 9.83
CA LEU A 199 -14.98 9.19 9.33
C LEU A 199 -15.27 10.24 10.43
N GLU A 200 -16.19 9.95 11.36
CA GLU A 200 -16.48 10.81 12.51
C GLU A 200 -15.30 10.98 13.47
N LYS A 201 -14.38 10.00 13.55
CA LYS A 201 -13.15 10.10 14.35
C LYS A 201 -12.19 11.17 13.86
N LYS A 202 -12.24 11.52 12.56
CA LYS A 202 -11.36 12.51 11.92
C LYS A 202 -9.86 12.22 12.11
N TYR A 203 -9.50 10.94 12.06
CA TYR A 203 -8.09 10.56 12.07
C TYR A 203 -7.39 11.17 10.85
N PRO A 204 -6.23 11.83 11.01
CA PRO A 204 -5.58 12.55 9.92
C PRO A 204 -5.04 11.63 8.82
N ARG A 205 -4.76 10.36 9.14
CA ARG A 205 -4.03 9.42 8.26
C ARG A 205 -4.64 8.02 8.20
N VAL A 206 -5.84 7.83 8.76
CA VAL A 206 -6.54 6.55 8.77
C VAL A 206 -7.87 6.70 8.04
N GLN A 207 -8.08 5.91 7.00
CA GLN A 207 -9.26 6.01 6.13
C GLN A 207 -10.00 4.66 6.06
N PRO A 208 -11.33 4.66 5.87
CA PRO A 208 -12.06 3.43 5.63
C PRO A 208 -11.86 2.99 4.17
N ILE A 209 -11.88 1.68 3.94
CA ILE A 209 -11.84 1.08 2.60
C ILE A 209 -12.93 0.00 2.49
N VAL A 210 -13.72 0.03 1.42
CA VAL A 210 -14.77 -0.97 1.17
C VAL A 210 -14.10 -2.30 0.83
N THR A 211 -14.49 -3.36 1.55
CA THR A 211 -13.73 -4.62 1.57
C THR A 211 -14.63 -5.85 1.41
N PRO A 212 -15.21 -6.11 0.23
CA PRO A 212 -15.63 -7.47 -0.10
C PRO A 212 -14.42 -8.38 0.04
N ARG A 213 -14.54 -9.50 0.76
CA ARG A 213 -13.35 -10.35 0.99
C ARG A 213 -12.78 -10.83 -0.33
N PHE A 214 -13.61 -11.54 -1.10
CA PHE A 214 -13.35 -12.07 -2.44
C PHE A 214 -14.67 -12.53 -3.06
N GLY A 215 -14.76 -12.67 -4.38
CA GLY A 215 -15.99 -13.02 -5.09
C GLY A 215 -16.74 -14.22 -4.49
N PRO A 216 -16.08 -15.37 -4.24
CA PRO A 216 -16.71 -16.56 -3.65
C PRO A 216 -17.36 -16.38 -2.27
N SER A 217 -17.10 -15.27 -1.58
CA SER A 217 -17.66 -14.99 -0.25
C SER A 217 -18.81 -13.98 -0.25
N CYS A 218 -19.12 -13.39 -1.40
CA CYS A 218 -20.08 -12.32 -1.52
C CYS A 218 -21.12 -12.70 -2.58
N SER A 219 -22.41 -12.61 -2.24
CA SER A 219 -23.47 -12.64 -3.25
C SER A 219 -23.30 -11.46 -4.24
N GLU A 220 -23.87 -11.61 -5.43
CA GLU A 220 -23.88 -10.51 -6.41
C GLU A 220 -24.60 -9.27 -5.87
N ASP A 221 -25.69 -9.46 -5.11
CA ASP A 221 -26.42 -8.38 -4.44
C ASP A 221 -25.52 -7.63 -3.45
N LEU A 222 -24.71 -8.34 -2.66
CA LEU A 222 -23.74 -7.72 -1.75
C LEU A 222 -22.65 -6.96 -2.51
N LEU A 223 -22.06 -7.57 -3.55
CA LEU A 223 -21.04 -6.92 -4.37
C LEU A 223 -21.56 -5.62 -4.99
N ASN A 224 -22.79 -5.65 -5.53
CA ASN A 224 -23.41 -4.49 -6.14
C ASN A 224 -23.64 -3.36 -5.14
N ALA A 225 -24.17 -3.69 -3.96
CA ALA A 225 -24.44 -2.73 -2.89
C ALA A 225 -23.15 -2.09 -2.34
N LEU A 226 -22.08 -2.88 -2.17
CA LEU A 226 -20.78 -2.38 -1.76
C LEU A 226 -20.16 -1.46 -2.83
N GLY A 227 -20.36 -1.77 -4.12
CA GLY A 227 -19.97 -0.90 -5.22
C GLY A 227 -20.69 0.45 -5.19
N ASP A 228 -22.00 0.46 -4.93
CA ASP A 228 -22.77 1.70 -4.75
C ASP A 228 -22.31 2.52 -3.56
N LEU A 229 -22.00 1.85 -2.44
CA LEU A 229 -21.45 2.50 -1.25
C LEU A 229 -20.10 3.16 -1.56
N ALA A 230 -19.21 2.46 -2.25
CA ALA A 230 -17.89 2.98 -2.62
C ALA A 230 -18.01 4.22 -3.50
N LEU A 231 -18.85 4.18 -4.54
CA LEU A 231 -19.08 5.31 -5.43
C LEU A 231 -19.73 6.50 -4.72
N THR A 232 -20.76 6.25 -3.90
CA THR A 232 -21.53 7.30 -3.22
C THR A 232 -20.67 8.09 -2.23
N HIS A 233 -19.71 7.42 -1.59
CA HIS A 233 -18.86 8.00 -0.57
C HIS A 233 -17.41 8.26 -1.02
N ASP A 234 -17.09 8.08 -2.31
CA ASP A 234 -15.74 8.24 -2.88
C ASP A 234 -14.68 7.42 -2.09
N LEU A 235 -15.03 6.19 -1.73
CA LEU A 235 -14.19 5.31 -0.91
C LEU A 235 -13.34 4.39 -1.76
N HIS A 236 -12.15 4.08 -1.27
CA HIS A 236 -11.33 3.04 -1.86
C HIS A 236 -12.03 1.68 -1.79
N VAL A 237 -11.57 0.73 -2.61
CA VAL A 237 -12.01 -0.67 -2.59
C VAL A 237 -10.78 -1.58 -2.50
N GLN A 238 -10.85 -2.62 -1.70
CA GLN A 238 -9.89 -3.72 -1.74
C GLN A 238 -10.59 -5.08 -1.79
N SER A 239 -10.01 -6.03 -2.52
CA SER A 239 -10.47 -7.42 -2.58
C SER A 239 -9.34 -8.35 -3.04
N HIS A 240 -9.62 -9.64 -3.22
CA HIS A 240 -8.72 -10.62 -3.85
C HIS A 240 -9.21 -10.93 -5.27
N ILE A 241 -8.27 -11.22 -6.17
CA ILE A 241 -8.61 -11.62 -7.55
C ILE A 241 -7.63 -12.66 -8.09
N SER A 242 -8.17 -13.67 -8.76
CA SER A 242 -7.44 -14.65 -9.58
C SER A 242 -6.15 -15.15 -8.90
N GLU A 243 -6.25 -15.53 -7.63
CA GLU A 243 -5.11 -15.98 -6.82
C GLU A 243 -4.76 -17.42 -7.20
N THR A 244 -5.75 -18.31 -7.23
CA THR A 244 -5.58 -19.74 -7.52
C THR A 244 -6.51 -20.19 -8.65
N GLU A 245 -6.15 -21.26 -9.36
CA GLU A 245 -7.04 -21.83 -10.38
C GLU A 245 -8.33 -22.41 -9.77
N GLU A 246 -8.25 -22.97 -8.56
CA GLU A 246 -9.42 -23.50 -7.84
C GLU A 246 -10.39 -22.39 -7.47
N GLU A 247 -9.90 -21.24 -7.00
CA GLU A 247 -10.73 -20.06 -6.73
C GLU A 247 -11.45 -19.59 -7.99
N ILE A 248 -10.74 -19.49 -9.12
CA ILE A 248 -11.34 -19.06 -10.41
C ILE A 248 -12.47 -19.99 -10.83
N LYS A 249 -12.29 -21.31 -10.70
CA LYS A 249 -13.34 -22.29 -10.99
C LYS A 249 -14.56 -22.11 -10.07
N VAL A 250 -14.35 -21.74 -8.81
CA VAL A 250 -15.48 -21.45 -7.90
C VAL A 250 -16.24 -20.21 -8.40
N VAL A 251 -15.54 -19.15 -8.81
CA VAL A 251 -16.16 -17.94 -9.38
C VAL A 251 -16.94 -18.25 -10.65
N GLU A 252 -16.36 -19.00 -11.60
CA GLU A 252 -17.04 -19.39 -12.85
C GLU A 252 -18.35 -20.16 -12.60
N ASN A 253 -18.36 -21.02 -11.57
CA ASN A 253 -19.56 -21.78 -11.20
C ASN A 253 -20.60 -20.94 -10.47
N MET A 254 -20.18 -20.00 -9.62
CA MET A 254 -21.08 -19.14 -8.85
C MET A 254 -21.68 -18.01 -9.71
N PHE A 255 -20.92 -17.51 -10.68
CA PHE A 255 -21.26 -16.33 -11.47
C PHE A 255 -21.18 -16.62 -12.99
N PRO A 256 -21.94 -17.60 -13.51
CA PRO A 256 -21.82 -18.04 -14.91
C PRO A 256 -22.26 -16.98 -15.95
N ALA A 257 -22.89 -15.89 -15.50
CA ALA A 257 -23.26 -14.76 -16.36
C ALA A 257 -22.09 -13.82 -16.69
N TYR A 258 -20.96 -13.98 -16.01
CA TYR A 258 -19.77 -13.16 -16.16
C TYR A 258 -18.70 -13.92 -16.96
N GLN A 259 -18.00 -13.21 -17.84
CA GLN A 259 -16.98 -13.77 -18.71
C GLN A 259 -15.75 -14.22 -17.92
N ASN A 260 -15.37 -13.47 -16.89
CA ASN A 260 -14.23 -13.76 -16.02
C ASN A 260 -14.39 -13.04 -14.68
N TYR A 261 -13.46 -13.32 -13.75
CA TYR A 261 -13.47 -12.78 -12.41
C TYR A 261 -13.30 -11.25 -12.38
N THR A 262 -12.52 -10.69 -13.30
CA THR A 262 -12.36 -9.23 -13.40
C THR A 262 -13.67 -8.54 -13.81
N GLU A 263 -14.42 -9.13 -14.73
CA GLU A 263 -15.71 -8.59 -15.17
C GLU A 263 -16.76 -8.58 -14.04
N LEU A 264 -16.72 -9.57 -13.14
CA LEU A 264 -17.57 -9.60 -11.94
C LEU A 264 -17.41 -8.31 -11.12
N TYR A 265 -16.17 -7.91 -10.82
CA TYR A 265 -15.92 -6.69 -10.08
C TYR A 265 -16.21 -5.42 -10.89
N ASP A 266 -15.89 -5.42 -12.19
CA ASP A 266 -16.13 -4.25 -13.06
C ASP A 266 -17.61 -3.88 -13.15
N LYS A 267 -18.47 -4.84 -13.51
CA LYS A 267 -19.91 -4.63 -13.63
C LYS A 267 -20.60 -4.34 -12.29
N ASN A 268 -19.99 -4.75 -11.18
CA ASN A 268 -20.46 -4.40 -9.83
C ASN A 268 -19.80 -3.14 -9.26
N LYS A 269 -19.16 -2.31 -10.10
CA LYS A 269 -18.62 -0.98 -9.73
C LYS A 269 -17.45 -1.03 -8.74
N LEU A 270 -16.80 -2.19 -8.61
CA LEU A 270 -15.73 -2.44 -7.65
C LEU A 270 -14.32 -2.46 -8.29
N LEU A 271 -14.19 -2.19 -9.58
CA LEU A 271 -12.90 -2.14 -10.29
C LEU A 271 -12.50 -0.71 -10.72
N ASN A 272 -12.87 0.33 -9.98
CA ASN A 272 -12.78 1.71 -10.47
C ASN A 272 -11.63 2.52 -9.85
N SER A 273 -11.29 3.63 -10.52
CA SER A 273 -10.54 4.74 -9.94
C SER A 273 -11.23 6.06 -10.28
N LYS A 274 -11.09 7.07 -9.43
CA LYS A 274 -11.76 8.37 -9.62
C LYS A 274 -11.34 9.08 -10.91
N ASP A 275 -10.07 8.93 -11.30
CA ASP A 275 -9.54 9.49 -12.54
C ASP A 275 -10.41 9.06 -13.73
N VAL A 276 -10.91 7.82 -13.73
CA VAL A 276 -11.75 7.26 -14.80
C VAL A 276 -13.23 7.60 -14.62
N ILE A 277 -13.76 7.65 -13.39
CA ILE A 277 -15.16 8.03 -13.13
C ILE A 277 -15.47 9.43 -13.69
N GLN A 278 -14.51 10.36 -13.60
CA GLN A 278 -14.68 11.70 -14.14
C GLN A 278 -14.74 11.72 -15.69
N PHE A 279 -14.06 10.80 -16.38
CA PHE A 279 -14.17 10.64 -17.84
C PHE A 279 -15.45 9.93 -18.30
N CYS A 280 -15.95 8.96 -17.52
CA CYS A 280 -17.19 8.22 -17.85
C CYS A 280 -18.48 8.99 -17.54
N SER A 281 -18.40 10.12 -16.83
CA SER A 281 -19.54 11.01 -16.55
C SER A 281 -19.90 11.95 -17.72
N LEU A 282 -19.17 11.85 -18.84
CA LEU A 282 -19.44 12.60 -20.07
C LEU A 282 -20.41 11.82 -20.97
N PRO A 283 -21.41 12.47 -21.62
CA PRO A 283 -22.39 11.79 -22.47
C PRO A 283 -21.73 10.97 -23.59
N GLU A 284 -22.36 9.85 -23.99
CA GLU A 284 -21.87 8.92 -25.03
C GLU A 284 -21.49 9.59 -26.36
N ASP A 285 -22.09 10.74 -26.68
CA ASP A 285 -21.79 11.53 -27.88
C ASP A 285 -20.36 12.10 -27.93
N PHE A 286 -19.61 12.06 -26.82
CA PHE A 286 -18.22 12.51 -26.79
C PHE A 286 -17.22 11.48 -27.35
N PHE A 287 -17.60 10.20 -27.42
CA PHE A 287 -16.71 9.10 -27.80
C PHE A 287 -16.73 8.77 -29.29
N CYS A 288 -17.70 9.29 -30.05
CA CYS A 288 -17.79 9.04 -31.48
C CYS A 288 -17.05 10.11 -32.29
N GLY A 289 -15.73 9.94 -32.42
CA GLY A 289 -14.95 10.57 -33.50
C GLY A 289 -14.00 11.67 -33.08
N VAL A 290 -12.97 11.35 -32.29
CA VAL A 290 -11.75 12.17 -32.27
C VAL A 290 -10.51 11.27 -32.23
N THR A 291 -9.84 11.16 -33.38
CA THR A 291 -8.41 10.85 -33.43
C THR A 291 -7.66 12.00 -32.77
N LEU A 292 -7.28 11.85 -31.51
CA LEU A 292 -6.58 12.91 -30.77
C LEU A 292 -5.08 12.92 -31.11
N GLY A 293 -4.68 13.90 -31.90
CA GLY A 293 -3.31 14.43 -31.93
C GLY A 293 -3.08 15.47 -30.82
N PRO A 294 -1.82 15.81 -30.49
CA PRO A 294 -1.50 16.60 -29.31
C PRO A 294 -1.61 18.10 -29.60
N ALA A 295 -2.80 18.68 -29.38
CA ALA A 295 -2.96 20.12 -29.11
C ALA A 295 -4.43 20.46 -28.86
N SER A 296 -4.82 20.68 -27.60
CA SER A 296 -5.79 21.71 -27.14
C SER A 296 -6.42 21.35 -25.78
N PHE A 297 -5.68 21.50 -24.69
CA PHE A 297 -6.30 21.74 -23.38
C PHE A 297 -6.44 23.25 -23.21
N SER A 298 -7.67 23.75 -23.33
CA SER A 298 -8.00 25.15 -23.09
C SER A 298 -8.23 25.41 -21.60
N SER A 299 -8.08 26.67 -21.21
CA SER A 299 -7.94 27.25 -19.86
C SER A 299 -9.03 26.95 -18.82
N TYR A 300 -9.99 26.08 -19.09
CA TYR A 300 -11.01 25.63 -18.13
C TYR A 300 -10.59 24.39 -17.32
N GLY A 301 -9.54 23.67 -17.75
CA GLY A 301 -9.01 22.52 -17.01
C GLY A 301 -8.19 22.90 -15.78
N GLU A 302 -7.47 24.03 -15.82
CA GLU A 302 -6.55 24.42 -14.74
C GLU A 302 -7.28 24.83 -13.44
N GLU A 303 -8.42 25.52 -13.52
CA GLU A 303 -9.20 25.91 -12.33
C GLU A 303 -9.90 24.70 -11.66
N ALA A 304 -10.30 23.70 -12.44
CA ALA A 304 -10.86 22.44 -11.93
C ALA A 304 -9.78 21.57 -11.27
N LEU A 305 -8.59 21.50 -11.89
CA LEU A 305 -7.41 20.83 -11.33
C LEU A 305 -6.90 21.53 -10.05
N GLN A 306 -6.96 22.87 -9.98
CA GLN A 306 -6.58 23.60 -8.77
C GLN A 306 -7.56 23.39 -7.60
N LYS A 307 -8.86 23.23 -7.87
CA LYS A 307 -9.85 22.86 -6.85
C LYS A 307 -9.69 21.40 -6.39
N LEU A 308 -9.27 20.49 -7.27
CA LEU A 308 -8.94 19.10 -6.92
C LEU A 308 -7.69 19.01 -6.03
N ASN A 309 -6.65 19.80 -6.30
CA ASN A 309 -5.44 19.87 -5.47
C ASN A 309 -5.66 20.51 -4.09
N SER A 310 -6.83 21.12 -3.83
CA SER A 310 -7.10 21.84 -2.58
C SER A 310 -7.62 20.95 -1.43
N LYS A 311 -7.84 19.65 -1.66
CA LYS A 311 -8.20 18.67 -0.61
C LYS A 311 -7.25 17.49 -0.67
N HIS A 312 -6.46 17.29 0.40
CA HIS A 312 -5.52 16.18 0.60
C HIS A 312 -6.23 14.82 0.80
N GLN A 313 -7.45 14.64 0.26
CA GLN A 313 -8.19 13.39 0.42
C GLN A 313 -7.87 12.49 -0.77
N PRO A 314 -7.33 11.28 -0.56
CA PRO A 314 -7.10 10.33 -1.62
C PRO A 314 -8.43 9.97 -2.27
N CYS A 315 -8.42 9.99 -3.59
CA CYS A 315 -9.55 9.73 -4.47
C CYS A 315 -9.85 8.21 -4.53
N LEU A 316 -11.10 7.80 -4.79
CA LEU A 316 -11.46 6.38 -4.95
C LEU A 316 -10.45 5.62 -5.82
N GLN A 317 -9.91 4.52 -5.26
CA GLN A 317 -8.96 3.63 -5.92
C GLN A 317 -9.26 2.18 -5.50
N THR A 318 -9.45 1.30 -6.47
CA THR A 318 -9.52 -0.15 -6.24
C THR A 318 -8.11 -0.75 -6.22
N VAL A 319 -7.85 -1.63 -5.24
CA VAL A 319 -6.66 -2.49 -5.16
C VAL A 319 -7.07 -3.96 -5.05
N MET A 320 -6.61 -4.78 -6.00
CA MET A 320 -6.89 -6.22 -6.00
C MET A 320 -5.63 -7.02 -5.66
N ALA A 321 -5.71 -7.86 -4.64
CA ALA A 321 -4.59 -8.71 -4.24
C ALA A 321 -4.35 -9.87 -5.21
N HIS A 322 -3.09 -10.26 -5.34
CA HIS A 322 -2.57 -11.42 -6.10
C HIS A 322 -2.53 -11.24 -7.62
N GLY A 323 -3.64 -11.48 -8.32
CA GLY A 323 -3.72 -11.43 -9.78
C GLY A 323 -2.85 -12.45 -10.52
N CYS A 324 -2.48 -13.56 -9.89
CA CYS A 324 -1.54 -14.56 -10.43
C CYS A 324 -1.93 -15.06 -11.82
N HIS A 325 -3.23 -15.23 -12.05
CA HIS A 325 -3.76 -15.87 -13.26
C HIS A 325 -4.52 -14.89 -14.18
N LEU A 326 -4.29 -13.58 -14.03
CA LEU A 326 -4.93 -12.58 -14.91
C LEU A 326 -4.46 -12.70 -16.36
N SER A 327 -5.44 -12.76 -17.26
CA SER A 327 -5.22 -12.72 -18.70
C SER A 327 -4.76 -11.32 -19.17
N GLU A 328 -4.29 -11.21 -20.42
CA GLU A 328 -3.99 -9.89 -21.00
C GLU A 328 -5.23 -9.01 -21.17
N GLU A 329 -6.39 -9.61 -21.45
CA GLU A 329 -7.64 -8.88 -21.61
C GLU A 329 -8.10 -8.27 -20.28
N GLU A 330 -7.96 -9.02 -19.19
CA GLU A 330 -8.24 -8.52 -17.84
C GLU A 330 -7.26 -7.41 -17.45
N LEU A 331 -5.96 -7.55 -17.73
CA LEU A 331 -4.99 -6.48 -17.47
C LEU A 331 -5.29 -5.19 -18.26
N LYS A 332 -5.80 -5.29 -19.49
CA LYS A 332 -6.28 -4.12 -20.24
C LYS A 332 -7.47 -3.46 -19.55
N LEU A 333 -8.38 -4.24 -18.97
CA LEU A 333 -9.51 -3.70 -18.21
C LEU A 333 -9.07 -3.01 -16.92
N PHE A 334 -8.13 -3.60 -16.17
CA PHE A 334 -7.48 -2.94 -15.01
C PHE A 334 -6.89 -1.59 -15.40
N SER A 335 -6.11 -1.56 -16.49
CA SER A 335 -5.51 -0.34 -17.03
C SER A 335 -6.56 0.70 -17.41
N LEU A 336 -7.60 0.28 -18.13
CA LEU A 336 -8.71 1.14 -18.55
C LEU A 336 -9.46 1.77 -17.37
N ARG A 337 -9.60 1.04 -16.26
CA ARG A 337 -10.27 1.54 -15.07
C ARG A 337 -9.35 2.24 -14.07
N GLY A 338 -8.04 2.19 -14.30
CA GLY A 338 -7.03 2.68 -13.37
C GLY A 338 -6.98 1.91 -12.04
N ALA A 339 -7.51 0.68 -12.01
CA ALA A 339 -7.42 -0.20 -10.85
C ALA A 339 -5.97 -0.68 -10.64
N ALA A 340 -5.64 -1.05 -9.42
CA ALA A 340 -4.31 -1.48 -9.04
C ALA A 340 -4.27 -2.94 -8.61
N ILE A 341 -3.07 -3.52 -8.66
CA ILE A 341 -2.78 -4.86 -8.15
C ILE A 341 -1.83 -4.75 -6.94
N SER A 342 -2.09 -5.55 -5.91
CA SER A 342 -1.16 -5.81 -4.83
C SER A 342 -0.46 -7.16 -5.04
N HIS A 343 0.83 -7.12 -5.42
CA HIS A 343 1.63 -8.31 -5.60
C HIS A 343 2.06 -8.88 -4.25
N CYS A 344 1.56 -10.07 -3.92
CA CYS A 344 1.81 -10.75 -2.64
C CYS A 344 2.71 -12.01 -2.80
N PRO A 345 3.98 -11.87 -3.19
CA PRO A 345 4.81 -12.99 -3.63
C PRO A 345 5.05 -14.05 -2.54
N ASN A 346 5.21 -13.66 -1.27
CA ASN A 346 5.43 -14.62 -0.20
C ASN A 346 4.23 -15.58 -0.08
N SER A 347 3.03 -15.01 -0.02
CA SER A 347 1.78 -15.78 0.04
C SER A 347 1.61 -16.67 -1.19
N ASN A 348 1.78 -16.10 -2.38
CA ASN A 348 1.60 -16.83 -3.63
C ASN A 348 2.47 -18.10 -3.70
N PHE A 349 3.72 -18.04 -3.20
CA PHE A 349 4.58 -19.22 -3.10
C PHE A 349 4.19 -20.16 -1.97
N SER A 350 3.86 -19.62 -0.78
CA SER A 350 3.54 -20.41 0.40
C SER A 350 2.25 -21.23 0.21
N MET A 351 1.23 -20.60 -0.39
CA MET A 351 -0.08 -21.18 -0.67
C MET A 351 -0.13 -21.96 -1.99
N ARG A 352 0.99 -22.00 -2.74
CA ARG A 352 1.12 -22.65 -4.05
C ARG A 352 0.13 -22.09 -5.08
N SER A 353 -0.18 -20.80 -4.96
CA SER A 353 -1.21 -20.12 -5.74
C SER A 353 -0.79 -19.90 -7.19
N GLY A 354 0.45 -19.46 -7.40
CA GLY A 354 0.99 -19.15 -8.72
C GLY A 354 2.13 -18.13 -8.65
N VAL A 355 2.56 -17.63 -9.80
CA VAL A 355 3.61 -16.60 -9.88
C VAL A 355 3.08 -15.45 -10.73
N LEU A 356 2.85 -14.29 -10.12
CA LEU A 356 2.42 -13.09 -10.85
C LEU A 356 3.53 -12.63 -11.79
N ASN A 357 3.22 -12.45 -13.08
CA ASN A 357 4.15 -11.87 -14.05
C ASN A 357 4.14 -10.34 -13.97
N VAL A 358 4.93 -9.79 -13.05
CA VAL A 358 5.06 -8.34 -12.82
C VAL A 358 5.44 -7.58 -14.09
N GLN A 359 6.38 -8.09 -14.91
CA GLN A 359 6.77 -7.42 -16.16
C GLN A 359 5.59 -7.31 -17.14
N LYS A 360 4.74 -8.36 -17.22
CA LYS A 360 3.50 -8.34 -18.01
C LYS A 360 2.52 -7.28 -17.49
N VAL A 361 2.34 -7.18 -16.17
CA VAL A 361 1.48 -6.17 -15.53
C VAL A 361 1.96 -4.76 -15.85
N LEU A 362 3.24 -4.48 -15.65
CA LEU A 362 3.84 -3.17 -15.92
C LEU A 362 3.76 -2.79 -17.41
N LYS A 363 3.95 -3.75 -18.32
CA LYS A 363 3.78 -3.54 -19.77
C LYS A 363 2.35 -3.10 -20.15
N HIS A 364 1.34 -3.45 -19.35
CA HIS A 364 -0.05 -3.04 -19.54
C HIS A 364 -0.40 -1.74 -18.80
N ASN A 365 0.57 -1.04 -18.21
CA ASN A 365 0.38 0.19 -17.44
C ASN A 365 -0.61 0.04 -16.27
N VAL A 366 -0.67 -1.14 -15.65
CA VAL A 366 -1.48 -1.37 -14.46
C VAL A 366 -0.68 -0.93 -13.23
N LYS A 367 -1.31 -0.13 -12.36
CA LYS A 367 -0.70 0.31 -11.08
C LYS A 367 -0.40 -0.91 -10.22
N LEU A 368 0.80 -0.97 -9.63
CA LEU A 368 1.27 -2.16 -8.93
C LEU A 368 2.08 -1.81 -7.69
N GLY A 369 1.66 -2.37 -6.55
CA GLY A 369 2.39 -2.33 -5.28
C GLY A 369 2.77 -3.72 -4.80
N LEU A 370 3.49 -3.79 -3.68
CA LEU A 370 3.77 -5.05 -2.98
C LEU A 370 2.87 -5.18 -1.74
N GLY A 371 2.49 -6.42 -1.41
CA GLY A 371 1.74 -6.76 -0.21
C GLY A 371 2.43 -7.88 0.56
N THR A 372 2.33 -7.87 1.89
CA THR A 372 2.83 -8.98 2.72
C THR A 372 1.86 -10.16 2.77
N ASP A 373 0.56 -9.86 2.69
CA ASP A 373 -0.53 -10.83 2.81
C ASP A 373 -0.41 -11.73 4.04
N VAL A 374 -0.08 -11.16 5.21
CA VAL A 374 -0.15 -11.93 6.45
C VAL A 374 -1.57 -12.49 6.59
N ALA A 375 -1.81 -13.78 6.84
CA ALA A 375 -0.85 -14.84 7.17
C ALA A 375 -0.62 -15.88 6.05
N GLY A 376 -1.22 -15.72 4.87
CA GLY A 376 -0.86 -16.53 3.70
C GLY A 376 0.63 -16.37 3.38
N GLY A 377 1.10 -15.12 3.44
CA GLY A 377 2.49 -14.76 3.61
C GLY A 377 2.92 -14.85 5.08
N TYR A 378 4.03 -15.54 5.34
CA TYR A 378 4.51 -15.75 6.71
C TYR A 378 5.34 -14.59 7.29
N SER A 379 5.60 -13.54 6.50
CA SER A 379 6.44 -12.41 6.91
C SER A 379 5.62 -11.12 6.94
N ALA A 380 5.73 -10.38 8.04
CA ALA A 380 5.17 -9.02 8.15
C ALA A 380 6.14 -7.93 7.66
N SER A 381 7.23 -8.31 6.98
CA SER A 381 8.27 -7.39 6.51
C SER A 381 8.16 -7.15 5.02
N MET A 382 8.07 -5.89 4.63
CA MET A 382 8.13 -5.48 3.23
C MET A 382 9.49 -5.73 2.58
N LEU A 383 10.58 -5.83 3.36
CA LEU A 383 11.88 -6.28 2.85
C LEU A 383 11.81 -7.73 2.37
N ASP A 384 11.05 -8.60 3.06
CA ASP A 384 10.80 -9.95 2.57
C ASP A 384 9.94 -9.94 1.30
N ALA A 385 8.90 -9.10 1.23
CA ALA A 385 8.10 -8.94 0.01
C ALA A 385 8.97 -8.56 -1.20
N ILE A 386 9.90 -7.59 -1.05
CA ILE A 386 10.91 -7.24 -2.07
C ILE A 386 11.72 -8.48 -2.49
N ARG A 387 12.27 -9.22 -1.52
CA ARG A 387 13.08 -10.43 -1.80
C ARG A 387 12.27 -11.50 -2.53
N LYS A 388 11.02 -11.72 -2.15
CA LYS A 388 10.15 -12.70 -2.78
C LYS A 388 9.68 -12.26 -4.16
N THR A 389 9.58 -10.95 -4.44
CA THR A 389 9.39 -10.44 -5.80
C THR A 389 10.57 -10.81 -6.71
N MET A 390 11.81 -10.73 -6.21
CA MET A 390 12.98 -11.18 -6.97
C MET A 390 12.92 -12.70 -7.24
N VAL A 391 12.52 -13.50 -6.26
CA VAL A 391 12.32 -14.95 -6.43
C VAL A 391 11.23 -15.25 -7.46
N ALA A 392 10.11 -14.53 -7.43
CA ALA A 392 9.02 -14.63 -8.41
C ALA A 392 9.53 -14.33 -9.83
N SER A 393 10.20 -13.21 -10.00
CA SER A 393 10.75 -12.81 -11.30
C SER A 393 11.77 -13.82 -11.83
N ASN A 394 12.70 -14.28 -10.98
CA ASN A 394 13.71 -15.26 -11.37
C ASN A 394 13.08 -16.60 -11.74
N SER A 395 12.02 -17.02 -11.04
CA SER A 395 11.29 -18.24 -11.39
C SER A 395 10.68 -18.18 -12.79
N LEU A 396 10.08 -17.04 -13.16
CA LEU A 396 9.54 -16.83 -14.51
C LEU A 396 10.64 -16.84 -15.58
N GLN A 397 11.81 -16.26 -15.29
CA GLN A 397 12.96 -16.28 -16.19
C GLN A 397 13.54 -17.70 -16.36
N ILE A 398 13.71 -18.45 -15.26
CA ILE A 398 14.18 -19.85 -15.28
C ILE A 398 13.26 -20.72 -16.15
N ASN A 399 11.95 -20.50 -16.03
CA ASN A 399 10.94 -21.21 -16.82
C ASN A 399 10.72 -20.63 -18.22
N LYS A 400 11.54 -19.65 -18.64
CA LYS A 400 11.49 -19.00 -19.97
C LYS A 400 10.13 -18.36 -20.29
N VAL A 401 9.39 -17.95 -19.26
CA VAL A 401 8.17 -17.14 -19.42
C VAL A 401 8.56 -15.69 -19.75
N ASN A 402 9.61 -15.17 -19.11
CA ASN A 402 10.21 -13.88 -19.42
C ASN A 402 11.65 -14.05 -19.91
N GLU A 403 12.11 -13.17 -20.80
CA GLU A 403 13.50 -13.17 -21.30
C GLU A 403 14.49 -12.65 -20.25
N THR A 404 14.08 -11.64 -19.47
CA THR A 404 14.84 -11.02 -18.39
C THR A 404 14.09 -11.11 -17.07
N GLY A 405 14.81 -10.92 -15.95
CA GLY A 405 14.21 -10.71 -14.64
C GLY A 405 14.15 -9.23 -14.27
N LEU A 406 13.39 -8.90 -13.23
CA LEU A 406 13.41 -7.62 -12.55
C LEU A 406 14.76 -7.39 -11.87
N THR A 407 15.05 -6.11 -11.66
CA THR A 407 16.14 -5.62 -10.81
C THR A 407 15.65 -5.38 -9.38
N ILE A 408 16.57 -5.34 -8.41
CA ILE A 408 16.21 -5.07 -7.00
C ILE A 408 15.73 -3.63 -6.83
N GLU A 409 16.22 -2.72 -7.66
CA GLU A 409 15.80 -1.32 -7.77
C GLU A 409 14.34 -1.21 -8.21
N GLU A 410 13.92 -2.01 -9.19
CA GLU A 410 12.51 -2.07 -9.60
C GLU A 410 11.61 -2.62 -8.49
N ALA A 411 12.05 -3.66 -7.77
CA ALA A 411 11.31 -4.18 -6.62
C ALA A 411 11.23 -3.16 -5.46
N PHE A 412 12.30 -2.41 -5.21
CA PHE A 412 12.33 -1.29 -4.26
C PHE A 412 11.32 -0.19 -4.64
N ARG A 413 11.23 0.17 -5.93
CA ARG A 413 10.21 1.10 -6.43
C ARG A 413 8.81 0.59 -6.15
N LEU A 414 8.52 -0.68 -6.40
CA LEU A 414 7.20 -1.27 -6.12
C LEU A 414 6.84 -1.24 -4.63
N ALA A 415 7.83 -1.38 -3.74
CA ALA A 415 7.65 -1.34 -2.29
C ALA A 415 7.47 0.08 -1.71
N THR A 416 7.71 1.12 -2.51
CA THR A 416 7.63 2.53 -2.10
C THR A 416 6.69 3.30 -3.03
N LEU A 417 7.22 3.93 -4.08
CA LEU A 417 6.44 4.75 -5.03
C LEU A 417 5.33 3.96 -5.71
N GLY A 418 5.59 2.74 -6.18
CA GLY A 418 4.58 1.88 -6.82
C GLY A 418 3.43 1.51 -5.88
N GLY A 419 3.75 1.17 -4.62
CA GLY A 419 2.75 0.95 -3.58
C GLY A 419 1.92 2.20 -3.29
N SER A 420 2.54 3.38 -3.23
CA SER A 420 1.81 4.64 -3.08
C SER A 420 0.88 4.93 -4.26
N GLN A 421 1.31 4.63 -5.49
CA GLN A 421 0.48 4.78 -6.70
C GLN A 421 -0.70 3.82 -6.68
N ALA A 422 -0.47 2.57 -6.27
CA ALA A 422 -1.52 1.57 -6.14
C ALA A 422 -2.60 1.98 -5.15
N LEU A 423 -2.24 2.72 -4.10
CA LEU A 423 -3.17 3.26 -3.10
C LEU A 423 -3.65 4.70 -3.37
N GLY A 424 -3.32 5.29 -4.52
CA GLY A 424 -3.73 6.67 -4.84
C GLY A 424 -3.13 7.74 -3.90
N LEU A 425 -1.95 7.46 -3.33
CA LEU A 425 -1.24 8.30 -2.36
C LEU A 425 0.10 8.83 -2.89
N ASP A 426 0.42 8.62 -4.16
CA ASP A 426 1.71 9.00 -4.75
C ASP A 426 1.94 10.51 -4.82
N ASN A 427 0.89 11.33 -4.76
CA ASN A 427 1.02 12.79 -4.58
C ASN A 427 1.33 13.21 -3.13
N VAL A 428 1.23 12.28 -2.17
CA VAL A 428 1.40 12.53 -0.73
C VAL A 428 2.67 11.87 -0.19
N ILE A 429 3.02 10.67 -0.65
CA ILE A 429 4.14 9.86 -0.15
C ILE A 429 4.89 9.14 -1.28
N GLY A 430 5.78 8.21 -0.94
CA GLY A 430 6.40 7.24 -1.85
C GLY A 430 7.81 7.62 -2.31
N ASN A 431 8.18 8.90 -2.25
CA ASN A 431 9.54 9.38 -2.48
C ASN A 431 9.82 10.70 -1.72
N PHE A 432 10.93 11.37 -2.04
CA PHE A 432 11.36 12.61 -1.37
C PHE A 432 11.13 13.86 -2.22
N GLU A 433 10.07 13.89 -3.03
CA GLU A 433 9.70 15.11 -3.75
C GLU A 433 9.21 16.20 -2.79
N VAL A 434 9.56 17.46 -3.08
CA VAL A 434 9.10 18.62 -2.32
C VAL A 434 7.57 18.72 -2.41
N GLY A 435 6.93 18.96 -1.27
CA GLY A 435 5.47 19.00 -1.12
C GLY A 435 4.85 17.72 -0.56
N LYS A 436 5.58 16.60 -0.57
CA LYS A 436 5.12 15.33 0.02
C LYS A 436 5.29 15.29 1.53
N GLU A 437 4.53 14.43 2.20
CA GLU A 437 4.69 14.13 3.61
C GLU A 437 5.95 13.28 3.84
N PHE A 438 6.69 13.56 4.92
CA PHE A 438 7.91 12.86 5.27
C PHE A 438 7.61 11.52 5.96
N ASP A 439 7.23 10.55 5.14
CA ASP A 439 7.17 9.12 5.50
C ASP A 439 8.52 8.48 5.14
N ALA A 440 9.38 8.26 6.13
CA ALA A 440 10.79 7.93 5.90
C ALA A 440 11.37 6.97 6.94
N LEU A 441 12.41 6.24 6.54
CA LEU A 441 13.18 5.33 7.37
C LEU A 441 14.61 5.82 7.46
N LEU A 442 15.15 5.92 8.67
CA LEU A 442 16.59 6.05 8.89
C LEU A 442 17.21 4.66 9.01
N ILE A 443 18.00 4.30 8.00
CA ILE A 443 18.70 3.02 7.96
C ILE A 443 20.11 3.22 8.49
N ASN A 444 20.54 2.36 9.43
CA ASN A 444 21.90 2.26 9.91
C ASN A 444 22.45 0.87 9.60
N THR A 445 23.38 0.80 8.64
CA THR A 445 23.96 -0.46 8.15
C THR A 445 25.00 -1.04 9.10
N LYS A 446 25.41 -0.28 10.12
CA LYS A 446 26.27 -0.72 11.23
C LYS A 446 25.57 -0.61 12.58
N ALA A 447 24.25 -0.76 12.58
CA ALA A 447 23.49 -0.89 13.81
C ALA A 447 24.04 -2.03 14.69
N SER A 448 23.80 -1.94 15.99
CA SER A 448 24.20 -3.00 16.91
C SER A 448 23.52 -4.31 16.52
N ASP A 449 24.29 -5.39 16.44
CA ASP A 449 23.81 -6.71 16.03
C ASP A 449 23.20 -6.75 14.62
N SER A 450 23.73 -5.95 13.69
CA SER A 450 23.34 -5.98 12.27
C SER A 450 23.43 -7.41 11.70
N PRO A 451 22.42 -7.87 10.92
CA PRO A 451 22.41 -9.21 10.31
C PRO A 451 23.43 -9.43 9.18
N PHE A 452 24.15 -8.39 8.77
CA PHE A 452 25.13 -8.48 7.69
C PHE A 452 26.39 -7.66 7.97
N ASP A 453 27.49 -8.12 7.36
CA ASP A 453 28.80 -7.50 7.46
C ASP A 453 29.09 -6.56 6.29
N LEU A 454 29.80 -5.47 6.61
CA LEU A 454 30.37 -4.54 5.64
C LEU A 454 31.88 -4.74 5.53
N PHE A 455 32.39 -4.60 4.32
CA PHE A 455 33.80 -4.70 3.98
C PHE A 455 34.30 -3.35 3.45
N SER A 456 35.60 -3.10 3.59
CA SER A 456 36.20 -1.83 3.16
C SER A 456 36.15 -1.57 1.64
N ALA A 457 35.83 -2.60 0.85
CA ALA A 457 35.71 -2.52 -0.60
C ALA A 457 34.25 -2.35 -1.07
N ASP A 458 33.27 -2.39 -0.16
CA ASP A 458 31.88 -2.16 -0.53
C ASP A 458 31.69 -0.68 -0.86
N GLU A 459 31.13 -0.42 -2.05
CA GLU A 459 30.61 0.91 -2.39
C GLU A 459 29.21 1.11 -1.75
N PHE A 460 28.64 2.30 -1.91
CA PHE A 460 27.34 2.60 -1.30
C PHE A 460 26.22 1.71 -1.87
N GLU A 461 26.24 1.46 -3.18
CA GLU A 461 25.30 0.60 -3.89
C GLU A 461 25.35 -0.84 -3.35
N ASP A 462 26.55 -1.38 -3.10
CA ASP A 462 26.72 -2.70 -2.47
C ASP A 462 26.09 -2.72 -1.07
N THR A 463 26.32 -1.65 -0.30
CA THR A 463 25.77 -1.50 1.05
C THR A 463 24.24 -1.43 1.03
N LEU A 464 23.66 -0.68 0.08
CA LEU A 464 22.21 -0.58 -0.09
C LEU A 464 21.61 -1.93 -0.50
N GLN A 465 22.19 -2.62 -1.47
CA GLN A 465 21.72 -3.95 -1.88
C GLN A 465 21.84 -4.96 -0.74
N LYS A 466 22.94 -4.94 0.04
CA LYS A 466 23.07 -5.78 1.25
C LYS A 466 21.97 -5.51 2.24
N PHE A 467 21.60 -4.24 2.49
CA PHE A 467 20.46 -3.94 3.33
C PHE A 467 19.15 -4.50 2.77
N LEU A 468 18.87 -4.31 1.48
CA LEU A 468 17.64 -4.83 0.86
C LEU A 468 17.56 -6.37 0.91
N TYR A 469 18.68 -7.08 0.72
CA TYR A 469 18.72 -8.55 0.74
C TYR A 469 18.87 -9.17 2.13
N LEU A 470 19.57 -8.52 3.06
CA LEU A 470 19.99 -9.12 4.34
C LEU A 470 19.53 -8.34 5.57
N GLY A 471 19.16 -7.06 5.43
CA GLY A 471 18.75 -6.21 6.54
C GLY A 471 17.43 -6.62 7.19
N ASP A 472 17.20 -6.13 8.41
CA ASP A 472 15.94 -6.31 9.14
C ASP A 472 15.64 -5.13 10.08
N ASP A 473 14.68 -5.30 11.00
CA ASP A 473 14.25 -4.24 11.92
C ASP A 473 15.37 -3.67 12.81
N ARG A 474 16.50 -4.37 12.96
CA ARG A 474 17.67 -3.85 13.70
C ARG A 474 18.38 -2.73 12.95
N ASN A 475 18.33 -2.74 11.61
CA ASN A 475 18.93 -1.70 10.78
C ASN A 475 18.04 -0.46 10.65
N ILE A 476 16.73 -0.59 10.88
CA ILE A 476 15.76 0.51 10.82
C ILE A 476 15.79 1.23 12.17
N SER A 477 16.64 2.24 12.28
CA SER A 477 16.89 2.94 13.55
C SER A 477 15.73 3.85 13.92
N GLU A 478 15.11 4.48 12.92
CA GLU A 478 14.01 5.41 13.13
C GLU A 478 13.00 5.33 11.98
N VAL A 479 11.74 5.57 12.31
CA VAL A 479 10.63 5.62 11.34
C VAL A 479 9.85 6.90 11.57
N TYR A 480 9.61 7.60 10.47
CA TYR A 480 8.85 8.84 10.41
C TYR A 480 7.58 8.62 9.60
N VAL A 481 6.46 9.15 10.07
CA VAL A 481 5.20 9.24 9.33
C VAL A 481 4.68 10.67 9.46
N ALA A 482 4.46 11.32 8.32
CA ALA A 482 4.11 12.75 8.24
C ALA A 482 5.02 13.61 9.12
N GLY A 483 6.34 13.43 8.99
CA GLY A 483 7.36 14.18 9.75
C GLY A 483 7.48 13.84 11.23
N LYS A 484 6.59 13.01 11.79
CA LYS A 484 6.63 12.60 13.19
C LYS A 484 7.39 11.29 13.33
N GLN A 485 8.37 11.26 14.23
CA GLN A 485 9.05 10.03 14.59
C GLN A 485 8.11 9.12 15.37
N VAL A 486 7.77 7.95 14.80
CA VAL A 486 6.88 6.94 15.41
C VAL A 486 7.64 5.71 15.90
N VAL A 487 8.88 5.51 15.43
CA VAL A 487 9.83 4.54 15.97
C VAL A 487 11.16 5.25 16.27
N PRO A 488 11.76 5.07 17.47
CA PRO A 488 11.34 4.19 18.56
C PRO A 488 9.99 4.56 19.21
N PHE A 489 9.24 3.55 19.66
CA PHE A 489 7.96 3.79 20.34
C PHE A 489 8.18 4.54 21.65
N SER A 490 7.39 5.58 21.89
CA SER A 490 7.44 6.30 23.16
C SER A 490 7.03 5.37 24.31
N SER A 491 7.61 5.57 25.49
CA SER A 491 7.24 4.82 26.70
C SER A 491 5.77 5.00 27.12
N SER A 492 5.10 6.02 26.60
CA SER A 492 3.70 6.37 26.87
C SER A 492 2.68 5.73 25.92
N VAL A 493 3.09 4.99 24.88
CA VAL A 493 2.19 4.47 23.81
C VAL A 493 2.20 2.96 23.69
#